data_AF-T0ZCW1-F1
#
_entry.id   AF-T0ZCW1-F1
#
_cell.length_a   1.000
_cell.length_b   1.000
_cell.length_c   1.000
_cell.angle_alpha   90.00
_cell.angle_beta   90.00
_cell.angle_gamma   90.00
#
_symmetry.space_group_name_H-M   'P 1'
#
loop_
_entity.id
_entity.type
_entity.pdbx_description
1 polymer ?
#
loop_
_entity_poly.entity_id
_entity_poly.type
_entity_poly.pdbx_seq_one_letter_code
_entity_poly.pdbx_strand_id
1 'polypeptide(L)'
;TVPVAFALPIVAPTYAVTFVESGLAPGSPWSISLGGTTESSSGASIQYRLANGTYPYDVGGYTSHYRVSSTSGVVRVNGSATNVSVAFESAGAQPAGTPTTTDYLLGAVAVVVVVGIAVALLWRRRRPPTPAKETTTGPT
;
A
#
# COMPACT_ATOMS: atom_id res chain seq x y z
N THR A 1 44.76 -14.26 58.80
CA THR A 1 43.74 -13.41 58.16
C THR A 1 43.32 -14.11 56.87
N VAL A 2 42.02 -14.35 56.66
CA VAL A 2 41.52 -14.95 55.41
C VAL A 2 41.37 -13.82 54.39
N PRO A 3 42.04 -13.88 53.21
CA PRO A 3 41.84 -12.86 52.19
C PRO A 3 40.44 -13.00 51.59
N VAL A 4 39.62 -11.94 51.72
CA VAL A 4 38.36 -11.83 50.99
C VAL A 4 38.69 -11.33 49.58
N ALA A 5 38.61 -12.22 48.60
CA ALA A 5 38.75 -11.85 47.20
C ALA A 5 37.45 -11.20 46.73
N PHE A 6 37.50 -9.91 46.39
CA PHE A 6 36.42 -9.25 45.65
C PHE A 6 36.49 -9.68 44.18
N ALA A 7 35.63 -10.61 43.78
CA ALA A 7 35.44 -10.94 42.37
C ALA A 7 34.60 -9.83 41.72
N LEU A 8 35.11 -9.21 40.65
CA LEU A 8 34.31 -8.29 39.84
C LEU A 8 33.18 -9.06 39.15
N PRO A 9 31.98 -8.48 39.02
CA PRO A 9 30.91 -9.10 38.23
C PRO A 9 31.36 -9.24 36.78
N ILE A 10 31.22 -10.44 36.21
CA ILE A 10 31.52 -10.70 34.79
C ILE A 10 30.40 -10.07 33.97
N VAL A 11 30.66 -8.89 33.39
CA VAL A 11 29.73 -8.23 32.47
C VAL A 11 30.02 -8.70 31.04
N ALA A 12 29.03 -9.33 30.40
CA ALA A 12 29.14 -9.73 29.01
C ALA A 12 29.16 -8.48 28.09
N PRO A 13 30.00 -8.46 27.04
CA PRO A 13 29.99 -7.37 26.07
C PRO A 13 28.63 -7.32 25.35
N THR A 14 28.12 -6.10 25.16
CA THR A 14 26.89 -5.86 24.40
C THR A 14 27.18 -5.05 23.14
N TYR A 15 26.39 -5.29 22.11
CA TYR A 15 26.51 -4.69 20.80
C TYR A 15 25.22 -3.94 20.45
N ALA A 16 25.38 -2.81 19.77
CA ALA A 16 24.25 -1.98 19.38
C ALA A 16 23.46 -2.64 18.25
N VAL A 17 22.16 -2.82 18.44
CA VAL A 17 21.23 -3.20 17.38
C VAL A 17 20.32 -2.00 17.14
N THR A 18 20.42 -1.40 15.96
CA THR A 18 19.67 -0.19 15.60
C THR A 18 18.64 -0.51 14.53
N PHE A 19 17.37 -0.32 14.87
CA PHE A 19 16.27 -0.33 13.92
C PHE A 19 16.08 1.08 13.38
N VAL A 20 15.97 1.21 12.07
CA VAL A 20 15.74 2.48 11.38
C VAL A 20 14.43 2.36 10.62
N GLU A 21 13.47 3.21 10.96
CA GLU A 21 12.22 3.29 10.20
C GLU A 21 12.40 4.16 8.96
N SER A 22 11.66 3.82 7.92
CA SER A 22 11.48 4.70 6.77
C SER A 22 10.02 4.66 6.32
N GLY A 23 9.47 5.83 6.01
CA GLY A 23 8.14 5.97 5.40
C GLY A 23 7.03 6.32 6.39
N LEU A 24 7.30 6.37 7.69
CA LEU A 24 6.39 7.00 8.64
C LEU A 24 6.47 8.52 8.53
N ALA A 25 5.34 9.20 8.74
CA ALA A 25 5.35 10.64 8.92
C ALA A 25 6.12 11.01 10.20
N PRO A 26 6.88 12.12 10.22
CA PRO A 26 7.62 12.54 11.41
C PRO A 26 6.73 12.63 12.65
N GLY A 27 7.17 12.04 13.77
CA GLY A 27 6.39 12.00 15.01
C GLY A 27 5.35 10.89 15.09
N SER A 28 5.21 10.04 14.05
CA SER A 28 4.35 8.87 14.13
C SER A 28 4.94 7.84 15.10
N PRO A 29 4.14 7.30 16.04
CA PRO A 29 4.62 6.27 16.95
C PRO A 29 4.86 4.96 16.20
N TRP A 30 5.85 4.22 16.66
CA TRP A 30 6.13 2.84 16.28
C TRP A 30 6.91 2.16 17.41
N SER A 31 6.91 0.84 17.43
CA SER A 31 7.64 0.04 18.40
C SER A 31 8.28 -1.17 17.77
N ILE A 32 9.34 -1.63 18.42
CA ILE A 32 10.00 -2.90 18.13
C ILE A 32 9.94 -3.69 19.41
N SER A 33 9.55 -4.96 19.36
CA SER A 33 9.80 -5.93 20.42
C SER A 33 10.98 -6.78 19.98
N LEU A 34 12.06 -6.83 20.75
CA LEU A 34 13.27 -7.58 20.43
C LEU A 34 13.66 -8.45 21.62
N GLY A 35 13.67 -9.77 21.43
CA GLY A 35 14.03 -10.71 22.50
C GLY A 35 13.15 -10.60 23.75
N GLY A 36 11.91 -10.13 23.61
CA GLY A 36 10.95 -9.93 24.71
C GLY A 36 10.98 -8.55 25.37
N THR A 37 11.88 -7.65 24.98
CA THR A 37 11.88 -6.25 25.41
C THR A 37 11.28 -5.38 24.32
N THR A 38 10.28 -4.56 24.67
CA THR A 38 9.62 -3.66 23.72
C THR A 38 10.03 -2.22 24.00
N GLU A 39 10.58 -1.58 22.99
CA GLU A 39 10.90 -0.16 22.94
C GLU A 39 10.02 0.52 21.91
N SER A 40 9.58 1.74 22.22
CA SER A 40 8.75 2.57 21.35
C SER A 40 9.43 3.90 21.09
N SER A 41 9.25 4.42 19.88
CA SER A 41 9.76 5.72 19.48
C SER A 41 8.79 6.41 18.54
N SER A 42 8.93 7.72 18.40
CA SER A 42 8.29 8.54 17.37
C SER A 42 9.31 9.18 16.43
N GLY A 43 10.59 8.84 16.60
CA GLY A 43 11.70 9.28 15.76
C GLY A 43 12.14 8.21 14.77
N ALA A 44 13.18 8.49 13.98
CA ALA A 44 13.62 7.62 12.89
C ALA A 44 14.30 6.31 13.31
N SER A 45 14.62 6.13 14.60
CA SER A 45 15.35 4.94 15.05
C SER A 45 15.03 4.50 16.48
N ILE A 46 15.21 3.20 16.72
CA ILE A 46 15.16 2.53 18.04
C ILE A 46 16.45 1.72 18.20
N GLN A 47 17.11 1.84 19.35
CA GLN A 47 18.38 1.15 19.63
C GLN A 47 18.27 0.22 20.83
N TYR A 48 18.81 -0.98 20.67
CA TYR A 48 19.00 -1.99 21.71
C TYR A 48 20.49 -2.27 21.95
N ARG A 49 20.82 -2.77 23.15
CA ARG A 49 22.14 -3.32 23.45
C ARG A 49 22.01 -4.77 23.90
N LEU A 50 22.50 -5.69 23.07
CA LEU A 50 22.35 -7.13 23.27
C LEU A 50 23.70 -7.84 23.21
N ALA A 51 23.84 -8.95 23.93
CA ALA A 51 24.99 -9.83 23.80
C ALA A 51 24.94 -10.60 22.47
N ASN A 52 25.98 -11.38 22.19
CA ASN A 52 25.99 -12.27 21.03
C ASN A 52 24.86 -13.29 21.12
N GLY A 53 24.07 -13.41 20.07
CA GLY A 53 22.86 -14.22 20.10
C GLY A 53 21.99 -14.06 18.87
N THR A 54 20.92 -14.84 18.83
CA THR A 54 19.88 -14.77 17.80
C THR A 54 18.58 -14.36 18.48
N TYR A 55 18.02 -13.22 18.09
CA TYR A 55 16.87 -12.60 18.75
C TYR A 55 15.72 -12.44 17.77
N PRO A 56 14.53 -12.99 18.05
CA PRO A 56 13.34 -12.67 17.29
C PRO A 56 12.93 -11.23 17.56
N TYR A 57 12.36 -10.59 16.55
CA TYR A 57 11.76 -9.27 16.69
C TYR A 57 10.40 -9.17 16.01
N ASP A 58 9.57 -8.27 16.54
CA ASP A 58 8.27 -7.93 16.01
C ASP A 58 8.13 -6.40 15.94
N VAL A 59 7.52 -5.91 14.87
CA VAL A 59 7.26 -4.49 14.62
C VAL A 59 5.80 -4.20 14.98
N GLY A 60 5.57 -3.19 15.81
CA GLY A 60 4.25 -2.80 16.30
C GLY A 60 4.13 -1.31 16.56
N GLY A 61 3.07 -0.92 17.28
CA GLY A 61 2.90 0.46 17.76
C GLY A 61 2.65 1.52 16.68
N TYR A 62 2.61 1.14 15.40
CA TYR A 62 2.29 2.03 14.28
C TYR A 62 0.80 2.10 14.00
N THR A 63 0.37 3.19 13.36
CA THR A 63 -1.06 3.42 13.07
C THR A 63 -1.56 2.52 11.93
N SER A 64 -2.83 2.10 12.00
CA SER A 64 -3.46 1.14 11.06
C SER A 64 -3.50 1.56 9.58
N HIS A 65 -3.22 2.83 9.27
CA HIS A 65 -3.11 3.32 7.89
C HIS A 65 -1.72 3.13 7.27
N TYR A 66 -0.78 2.50 7.98
CA TYR A 66 0.49 2.05 7.42
C TYR A 66 0.51 0.52 7.27
N ARG A 67 1.22 0.05 6.25
CA ARG A 67 1.62 -1.35 6.06
C ARG A 67 3.12 -1.44 6.23
N VAL A 68 3.61 -2.52 6.83
CA VAL A 68 5.05 -2.77 6.97
C VAL A 68 5.42 -4.01 6.15
N SER A 69 6.54 -3.94 5.45
CA SER A 69 7.01 -5.04 4.58
C SER A 69 7.37 -6.31 5.36
N SER A 70 7.93 -6.15 6.56
CA SER A 70 8.19 -7.24 7.51
C SER A 70 7.70 -6.83 8.89
N THR A 71 6.63 -7.46 9.36
CA THR A 71 6.11 -7.29 10.73
C THR A 71 6.93 -8.03 11.76
N SER A 72 7.77 -8.98 11.36
CA SER A 72 8.56 -9.82 12.26
C SER A 72 9.79 -10.36 11.57
N GLY A 73 10.83 -10.70 12.33
CA GLY A 73 12.02 -11.33 11.79
C GLY A 73 12.99 -11.80 12.88
N VAL A 74 14.23 -12.04 12.48
CA VAL A 74 15.29 -12.49 13.39
C VAL A 74 16.55 -11.66 13.15
N VAL A 75 17.15 -11.17 14.24
CA VAL A 75 18.45 -10.49 14.21
C VAL A 75 19.51 -11.40 14.83
N ARG A 76 20.64 -11.53 14.13
CA ARG A 76 21.84 -12.21 14.66
C ARG A 76 22.87 -11.16 15.06
N VAL A 77 23.22 -11.16 16.35
CA VAL A 77 24.29 -10.34 16.91
C VAL A 77 25.54 -11.21 17.03
N ASN A 78 26.58 -10.87 16.28
CA ASN A 78 27.84 -11.63 16.25
C ASN A 78 29.05 -10.69 16.38
N GLY A 79 29.20 -10.08 17.55
CA GLY A 79 30.41 -9.35 17.90
C GLY A 79 30.47 -7.93 17.36
N SER A 80 29.41 -7.43 16.71
CA SER A 80 29.40 -6.14 16.03
C SER A 80 28.03 -5.46 16.06
N ALA A 81 28.03 -4.15 15.86
CA ALA A 81 26.81 -3.38 15.70
C ALA A 81 26.04 -3.84 14.47
N THR A 82 24.71 -3.93 14.58
CA THR A 82 23.82 -4.41 13.54
C THR A 82 22.74 -3.37 13.26
N ASN A 83 22.46 -3.13 11.98
CA ASN A 83 21.40 -2.22 11.54
C ASN A 83 20.30 -3.00 10.84
N VAL A 84 19.05 -2.67 11.15
CA VAL A 84 17.86 -3.30 10.55
C VAL A 84 16.96 -2.19 10.01
N SER A 85 16.66 -2.23 8.71
CA SER A 85 15.74 -1.29 8.07
C SER A 85 14.30 -1.80 8.16
N VAL A 86 13.38 -0.94 8.57
CA VAL A 86 11.94 -1.24 8.66
C VAL A 86 11.20 -0.24 7.77
N ALA A 87 10.67 -0.73 6.64
CA ALA A 87 9.97 0.11 5.68
C ALA A 87 8.46 0.07 5.90
N PHE A 88 7.88 1.26 6.11
CA PHE A 88 6.46 1.53 6.23
C PHE A 88 5.94 2.18 4.95
N GLU A 89 4.79 1.70 4.48
CA GLU A 89 4.08 2.23 3.33
C GLU A 89 2.72 2.73 3.77
N SER A 90 2.33 3.95 3.39
CA SER A 90 0.98 4.43 3.68
C SER A 90 -0.02 3.61 2.86
N ALA A 91 -1.04 3.07 3.51
CA ALA A 91 -2.17 2.40 2.88
C ALA A 91 -3.09 3.38 2.11
N GLY A 92 -2.68 4.65 1.99
CA GLY A 92 -3.45 5.77 1.47
C GLY A 92 -2.83 6.36 0.19
N ALA A 93 -2.73 5.54 -0.85
CA ALA A 93 -2.77 5.98 -2.25
C ALA A 93 -3.13 4.76 -3.10
N GLN A 94 -4.42 4.46 -3.21
CA GLN A 94 -4.89 3.65 -4.33
C GLN A 94 -4.40 4.37 -5.60
N PRO A 95 -3.62 3.75 -6.51
CA PRO A 95 -3.44 4.33 -7.83
C PRO A 95 -4.86 4.54 -8.37
N ALA A 96 -5.21 5.81 -8.63
CA ALA A 96 -6.53 6.18 -9.10
C ALA A 96 -6.91 5.27 -10.29
N GLY A 97 -7.85 4.37 -10.06
CA GLY A 97 -8.47 3.47 -11.03
C GLY A 97 -7.52 2.74 -11.98
N THR A 98 -7.31 1.44 -11.80
CA THR A 98 -7.41 0.59 -13.00
C THR A 98 -8.83 0.76 -13.53
N PRO A 99 -9.07 1.25 -14.76
CA PRO A 99 -10.42 1.23 -15.31
C PRO A 99 -10.87 -0.23 -15.31
N THR A 100 -11.87 -0.53 -14.47
CA THR A 100 -12.56 -1.82 -14.53
C THR A 100 -13.33 -1.85 -15.84
N THR A 101 -13.36 -3.01 -16.50
CA THR A 101 -13.91 -3.19 -17.85
C THR A 101 -15.36 -2.72 -18.01
N THR A 102 -16.08 -2.52 -16.91
CA THR A 102 -17.41 -1.90 -16.85
C THR A 102 -17.46 -0.47 -17.39
N ASP A 103 -16.35 0.29 -17.34
CA ASP A 103 -16.30 1.67 -17.85
C ASP A 103 -16.33 1.74 -19.39
N TYR A 104 -15.98 0.64 -20.08
CA TYR A 104 -16.09 0.54 -21.54
C TYR A 104 -17.52 0.33 -22.05
N LEU A 105 -18.46 -0.09 -21.19
CA LEU A 105 -19.84 -0.37 -21.61
C LEU A 105 -20.74 0.87 -21.66
N LEU A 106 -20.38 1.96 -20.97
CA LEU A 106 -21.10 3.24 -21.05
C LEU A 106 -20.64 4.10 -22.24
N GLY A 107 -19.36 4.02 -22.63
CA GLY A 107 -18.84 4.73 -23.80
C GLY A 107 -19.28 4.14 -25.15
N ALA A 108 -19.31 2.80 -25.27
CA ALA A 108 -19.63 2.14 -26.54
C ALA A 108 -21.11 2.31 -26.95
N VAL A 109 -22.04 2.29 -25.99
CA VAL A 109 -23.48 2.45 -26.28
C VAL A 109 -23.78 3.86 -26.80
N ALA A 110 -23.16 4.90 -26.23
CA ALA A 110 -23.37 6.27 -26.68
C ALA A 110 -22.91 6.47 -28.14
N VAL A 111 -21.76 5.92 -28.53
CA VAL A 111 -21.25 6.02 -29.91
C VAL A 111 -22.15 5.27 -30.90
N VAL A 112 -22.61 4.06 -30.57
CA VAL A 112 -23.51 3.28 -31.44
C VAL A 112 -24.87 3.98 -31.60
N VAL A 113 -25.43 4.56 -30.53
CA VAL A 113 -26.69 5.32 -30.61
C VAL A 113 -26.53 6.59 -31.44
N VAL A 114 -25.44 7.35 -31.26
CA VAL A 114 -25.19 8.57 -32.05
C VAL A 114 -24.98 8.27 -33.53
N VAL A 115 -24.19 7.23 -33.85
CA VAL A 115 -23.97 6.80 -35.24
C VAL A 115 -25.27 6.26 -35.85
N GLY A 116 -26.04 5.47 -35.11
CA GLY A 116 -27.33 4.96 -35.55
C GLY A 116 -28.33 6.07 -35.87
N ILE A 117 -28.44 7.09 -35.00
CA ILE A 117 -29.28 8.27 -35.23
C ILE A 117 -28.80 9.06 -36.45
N ALA A 118 -27.49 9.29 -36.58
CA ALA A 118 -26.92 10.01 -37.72
C ALA A 118 -27.22 9.29 -39.05
N VAL A 119 -27.06 7.97 -39.11
CA VAL A 119 -27.38 7.16 -40.29
C VAL A 119 -28.88 7.20 -40.60
N ALA A 120 -29.74 7.06 -39.59
CA ALA A 120 -31.19 7.13 -39.77
C ALA A 120 -31.65 8.50 -40.30
N LEU A 121 -31.06 9.60 -39.79
CA LEU A 121 -31.33 10.96 -40.25
C LEU A 121 -30.84 11.18 -41.68
N LEU A 122 -29.67 10.66 -42.03
CA LEU A 122 -29.14 10.71 -43.39
C LEU A 122 -30.02 9.93 -44.38
N TRP A 123 -30.59 8.79 -43.96
CA TRP A 123 -31.55 8.05 -44.78
C TRP A 123 -32.87 8.78 -44.93
N ARG A 124 -33.37 9.46 -43.88
CA ARG A 124 -34.63 10.21 -43.96
C ARG A 124 -34.54 11.40 -44.91
N ARG A 125 -33.37 12.04 -45.03
CA ARG A 125 -33.11 13.13 -45.99
C ARG A 125 -33.02 12.67 -47.45
N ARG A 126 -32.71 11.38 -47.68
CA ARG A 126 -32.61 10.80 -49.02
C ARG A 126 -33.88 10.10 -49.50
N ARG A 127 -34.96 10.10 -48.71
CA ARG A 127 -36.25 9.55 -49.13
C ARG A 127 -36.93 10.53 -50.10
N PRO A 128 -37.17 10.17 -51.36
CA PRO A 128 -37.97 11.00 -52.26
C PRO A 128 -39.43 11.08 -51.75
N PRO A 129 -40.15 12.20 -52.01
CA PRO A 129 -41.54 12.34 -51.58
C PRO A 129 -42.41 11.25 -52.22
N THR A 130 -43.26 10.63 -51.39
CA THR A 130 -44.25 9.65 -51.85
C THR A 130 -45.08 10.24 -53.00
N PRO A 131 -45.26 9.55 -54.14
CA PRO A 131 -46.16 10.04 -55.18
C PRO A 131 -47.58 10.11 -54.61
N ALA A 132 -48.25 11.25 -54.82
CA ALA A 132 -49.64 11.43 -54.43
C ALA A 132 -50.50 10.37 -55.11
N LYS A 133 -51.38 9.71 -54.35
CA LYS A 133 -52.42 8.86 -54.95
C LYS A 133 -53.33 9.74 -55.77
N GLU A 134 -53.33 9.56 -57.09
CA GLU A 134 -54.34 10.12 -57.96
C GLU A 134 -55.69 9.45 -57.67
N THR A 135 -56.62 10.24 -57.13
CA THR A 135 -58.03 9.86 -57.01
C THR A 135 -58.66 9.94 -58.39
N THR A 136 -58.78 8.81 -59.09
CA THR A 136 -59.60 8.71 -60.32
C THR A 136 -61.02 8.33 -59.93
N THR A 137 -61.90 9.33 -59.96
CA THR A 137 -63.36 9.20 -59.92
C THR A 137 -63.84 8.67 -61.28
N GLY A 138 -64.58 7.58 -61.34
CA GLY A 138 -65.23 7.10 -62.56
C GLY A 138 -66.75 7.08 -62.42
N PRO A 139 -67.52 7.69 -63.35
CA PRO A 139 -68.97 7.48 -63.42
C PRO A 139 -69.35 6.39 -64.43
N THR A 140 -70.50 5.79 -64.13
CA THR A 140 -71.24 4.73 -64.83
C THR A 140 -71.63 5.06 -66.27
#